data_AF-A0A2P7MTP2-F1
#
_entry.id   AF-A0A2P7MTP2-F1
#
_cell.length_a   1.000
_cell.length_b   1.000
_cell.length_c   1.000
_cell.angle_alpha   90.00
_cell.angle_beta   90.00
_cell.angle_gamma   90.00
#
_symmetry.space_group_name_H-M   'P 1'
#
loop_
_entity.id
_entity.type
_entity.pdbx_description
1 polymer ?
#
loop_
_entity_poly.entity_id
_entity_poly.type
_entity_poly.pdbx_seq_one_letter_code
_entity_poly.pdbx_strand_id
1 'polypeptide(L)' 'MPMKPLAGLFLALACILGIASTGSVFELAYGDPDLGQQTTFWILGLSLPGTVAALLVAIRINKPA' A
#
# COMPACT_ATOMS: atom_id res chain seq x y z
N MET A 1 2.95 14.64 -20.23
CA MET A 1 4.09 14.97 -19.34
C MET A 1 4.71 13.66 -18.90
N PRO A 2 6.00 13.39 -19.16
CA PRO A 2 6.64 12.20 -18.65
C PRO A 2 6.57 12.19 -17.12
N MET A 3 6.20 11.07 -16.51
CA MET A 3 6.19 10.96 -15.05
C MET A 3 7.61 11.11 -14.52
N LYS A 4 7.76 11.86 -13.42
CA LYS A 4 9.04 11.90 -12.70
C LYS A 4 9.34 10.47 -12.18
N PRO A 5 10.54 9.90 -12.40
CA PRO A 5 10.84 8.52 -12.02
C PRO A 5 10.54 8.20 -10.55
N LEU A 6 10.81 9.15 -9.65
CA LEU A 6 10.51 9.04 -8.23
C LEU A 6 9.00 8.91 -7.95
N ALA A 7 8.15 9.63 -8.68
CA ALA A 7 6.70 9.50 -8.55
C ALA A 7 6.23 8.12 -9.01
N GLY A 8 6.83 7.57 -10.09
CA GLY A 8 6.57 6.20 -10.54
C GLY A 8 6.95 5.16 -9.49
N LEU A 9 8.07 5.34 -8.78
CA LEU A 9 8.50 4.46 -7.69
C LEU A 9 7.49 4.47 -6.52
N PHE A 10 7.07 5.66 -6.07
CA PHE A 10 6.06 5.77 -5.00
C PHE A 10 4.69 5.22 -5.42
N LEU A 11 4.32 5.36 -6.70
CA LEU A 11 3.11 4.75 -7.25
C LEU A 11 3.21 3.21 -7.23
N ALA A 12 4.34 2.65 -7.66
CA ALA A 12 4.57 1.20 -7.60
C ALA A 12 4.54 0.68 -6.15
N LEU A 13 5.14 1.42 -5.21
CA LEU A 13 5.07 1.11 -3.78
C LEU A 13 3.61 1.13 -3.28
N ALA A 14 2.83 2.15 -3.65
CA ALA A 14 1.41 2.22 -3.30
C ALA A 14 0.62 1.01 -3.83
N CYS A 15 0.92 0.54 -5.04
CA CYS A 15 0.29 -0.67 -5.59
C CYS A 15 0.64 -1.92 -4.76
N ILE A 16 1.91 -2.12 -4.40
CA ILE A 16 2.33 -3.27 -3.59
C ILE A 16 1.66 -3.24 -2.22
N LEU A 17 1.64 -2.08 -1.56
CA LEU A 17 0.98 -1.90 -0.26
C LEU A 17 -0.54 -2.13 -0.37
N GLY A 18 -1.17 -1.69 -1.46
CA GLY A 18 -2.60 -1.92 -1.71
C GLY A 18 -2.93 -3.40 -1.89
N ILE A 19 -2.08 -4.16 -2.59
CA ILE A 19 -2.22 -5.62 -2.74
C ILE A 19 -2.10 -6.29 -1.37
N ALA A 20 -1.08 -5.94 -0.58
CA ALA A 20 -0.87 -6.50 0.76
C ALA A 20 -2.07 -6.20 1.69
N SER A 21 -2.54 -4.95 1.70
CA SER A 21 -3.71 -4.54 2.48
C SER A 21 -4.96 -5.33 2.08
N THR A 22 -5.19 -5.53 0.78
CA THR A 22 -6.38 -6.25 0.29
C THR A 22 -6.32 -7.73 0.71
N GLY A 23 -5.16 -8.39 0.52
CA GLY A 23 -4.96 -9.78 0.94
C GLY A 23 -5.19 -9.97 2.45
N SER A 24 -4.61 -9.11 3.28
CA SER A 24 -4.79 -9.17 4.74
C SER A 24 -6.24 -9.01 5.18
N VAL A 25 -7.03 -8.15 4.51
CA VAL A 25 -8.47 -8.01 4.81
C VAL A 25 -9.21 -9.32 4.54
N PHE A 26 -8.95 -9.96 3.39
CA PHE A 26 -9.59 -11.24 3.07
C PHE A 26 -9.20 -12.34 4.06
N GLU A 27 -7.91 -12.52 4.34
CA GLU A 27 -7.47 -13.55 5.27
C GLU A 27 -8.05 -13.37 6.68
N LEU A 28 -8.03 -12.13 7.21
CA LEU A 28 -8.62 -11.83 8.51
C LEU A 28 -10.14 -12.03 8.52
N ALA A 29 -10.83 -11.73 7.42
CA ALA A 29 -12.27 -11.95 7.29
C ALA A 29 -12.64 -13.43 7.20
N TYR A 30 -11.80 -14.27 6.59
CA TYR A 30 -12.01 -15.73 6.54
C TYR A 30 -11.71 -16.42 7.88
N GLY A 31 -10.91 -15.79 8.75
CA GLY A 31 -10.71 -16.22 10.13
C GLY A 31 -9.53 -17.18 10.36
N ASP A 32 -8.81 -17.57 9.32
CA ASP A 32 -7.64 -18.45 9.41
C ASP A 32 -6.46 -17.91 8.54
N PRO A 33 -5.80 -16.82 8.99
CA PRO A 33 -4.70 -16.19 8.25
C PRO A 33 -3.42 -17.02 8.31
N ASP A 34 -2.75 -17.22 7.16
CA ASP A 34 -1.59 -18.10 7.02
C ASP A 34 -0.37 -17.64 7.86
N LEU A 35 -0.17 -16.32 7.96
CA LEU A 35 0.89 -15.70 8.78
C LEU A 35 0.50 -15.54 10.27
N GLY A 36 -0.70 -16.00 10.64
CA GLY A 36 -1.30 -15.81 11.95
C GLY A 36 -1.93 -14.43 12.14
N GLN A 37 -2.92 -14.37 13.03
CA GLN A 37 -3.79 -13.20 13.21
C GLN A 37 -3.00 -11.93 13.55
N GLN A 38 -2.07 -12.01 14.50
CA GLN A 38 -1.28 -10.86 14.94
C GLN A 38 -0.42 -10.29 13.80
N THR A 39 0.28 -11.15 13.05
CA THR A 39 1.15 -10.72 11.94
C THR A 39 0.33 -10.07 10.83
N THR A 40 -0.78 -10.69 10.43
CA THR A 40 -1.65 -10.17 9.36
C THR A 40 -2.29 -8.84 9.75
N PHE A 41 -2.63 -8.64 11.03
CA PHE A 41 -3.07 -7.33 11.53
C PHE A 41 -1.97 -6.26 11.45
N TRP A 42 -0.73 -6.58 11.79
CA TRP A 42 0.39 -5.64 11.65
C TRP A 42 0.64 -5.26 10.19
N ILE A 43 0.60 -6.24 9.27
CA ILE A 43 0.73 -6.01 7.84
C ILE A 43 -0.39 -5.08 7.36
N LEU A 44 -1.64 -5.36 7.71
CA LEU A 44 -2.78 -4.50 7.37
C LEU A 44 -2.61 -3.08 7.95
N GLY A 45 -2.27 -2.99 9.23
CA GLY A 45 -2.10 -1.74 9.97
C GLY A 45 -1.01 -0.83 9.41
N LEU A 46 0.02 -1.39 8.76
CA LEU A 46 1.07 -0.63 8.09
C LEU A 46 0.77 -0.38 6.61
N SER A 47 0.28 -1.39 5.90
CA SER A 47 0.06 -1.33 4.44
C SER A 47 -1.11 -0.43 4.05
N LEU A 48 -2.19 -0.42 4.83
CA LEU A 48 -3.35 0.45 4.58
C LEU A 48 -2.97 1.94 4.64
N PRO A 49 -2.44 2.49 5.76
CA PRO A 49 -2.02 3.88 5.79
C PRO A 49 -0.80 4.15 4.89
N GLY A 50 0.10 3.17 4.76
CA GLY A 50 1.26 3.27 3.87
C GLY A 50 0.87 3.46 2.40
N THR A 51 -0.20 2.81 1.94
CA THR A 51 -0.75 2.96 0.59
C THR A 51 -1.18 4.41 0.35
N VAL A 52 -1.94 4.97 1.28
CA VAL A 52 -2.42 6.37 1.21
C VAL A 52 -1.23 7.33 1.21
N ALA A 53 -0.28 7.15 2.12
CA ALA A 53 0.91 7.99 2.19
C ALA A 53 1.74 7.95 0.90
N ALA A 54 2.04 6.75 0.39
CA ALA A 54 2.82 6.57 -0.83
C ALA A 54 2.12 7.20 -2.05
N LEU A 55 0.80 7.03 -2.17
CA LEU A 55 0.01 7.62 -3.26
C LEU A 55 0.02 9.16 -3.19
N LEU A 56 -0.20 9.74 -2.01
CA LEU A 56 -0.18 11.19 -1.84
C LEU A 56 1.21 11.78 -2.16
N VAL A 57 2.28 11.09 -1.77
CA VAL A 57 3.65 11.48 -2.11
C VAL A 57 3.89 11.40 -3.62
N ALA A 58 3.45 10.32 -4.29
CA ALA A 58 3.55 10.19 -5.74
C ALA A 58 2.84 11.35 -6.48
N ILE A 59 1.62 11.68 -6.05
CA ILE A 59 0.83 12.79 -6.59
C ILE A 59 1.56 14.11 -6.36
N ARG A 60 2.06 14.35 -5.15
CA ARG A 60 2.72 15.61 -4.79
C ARG A 60 4.00 15.83 -5.60
N ILE A 61 4.78 14.78 -5.82
CA ILE A 61 6.00 14.83 -6.64
C ILE A 61 5.65 15.12 -8.10
N ASN A 62 4.62 14.45 -8.63
CA ASN A 62 4.27 14.56 -10.05
C ASN A 62 3.48 15.83 -10.42
N LYS A 63 3.00 16.60 -9.43
CA LYS A 63 2.27 17.85 -9.68
C LYS A 63 3.13 18.82 -10.54
N PRO A 64 2.63 19.30 -11.69
CA PRO A 64 3.30 20.34 -12.46
C PRO A 64 3.30 21.66 -11.67
N ALA A 65 4.36 22.46 -11.86
CA ALA A 65 4.49 23.79 -11.25
C ALA A 65 3.45 24.76 -11.79
#